data_AF-A0A2N2SV54-F1
#
_entry.id   AF-A0A2N2SV54-F1
#
_cell.length_a   1.000
_cell.length_b   1.000
_cell.length_c   1.000
_cell.angle_alpha   90.00
_cell.angle_beta   90.00
_cell.angle_gamma   90.00
#
_symmetry.space_group_name_H-M   'P 1'
#
loop_
_entity.id
_entity.type
_entity.pdbx_description
1 polymer ?
#
loop_
_entity_poly.entity_id
_entity_poly.type
_entity_poly.pdbx_seq_one_letter_code
_entity_poly.pdbx_strand_id
1 'polypeptide(L)'
;QEWLAIIRQFGGDLKETYGVPVEEIQRGIQSGVRKVNIDTDIRLAMTGAMRQSFAQNPSEFDPRKALIAARKAAAGICKLRFEAFGCAGMGSKIKPIHLDVMAGRYA
;
A
#
# COMPACT_ATOMS: atom_id res chain seq x y z
N GLN A 1 11.64 4.87 -3.42
CA GLN A 1 12.10 5.36 -4.74
C GLN A 1 11.96 4.35 -5.88
N GLU A 2 12.01 3.03 -5.62
CA GLU A 2 12.00 1.99 -6.67
C GLU A 2 10.84 2.11 -7.68
N TRP A 3 9.59 2.28 -7.21
CA TRP A 3 8.44 2.39 -8.12
C TRP A 3 8.47 3.61 -9.04
N LEU A 4 9.04 4.73 -8.60
CA LEU A 4 9.24 5.90 -9.46
C LEU A 4 10.23 5.59 -10.59
N ALA A 5 11.31 4.88 -10.28
CA ALA A 5 12.29 4.44 -11.27
C ALA A 5 11.66 3.47 -12.29
N ILE A 6 10.89 2.48 -11.82
CA ILE A 6 10.15 1.55 -12.68
C ILE A 6 9.18 2.29 -13.60
N ILE A 7 8.39 3.23 -13.07
CA ILE A 7 7.45 4.01 -13.88
C ILE A 7 8.20 4.78 -14.97
N ARG A 8 9.32 5.43 -14.65
CA ARG A 8 10.14 6.17 -15.61
C ARG A 8 10.74 5.27 -16.68
N GLN A 9 11.27 4.12 -16.27
CA GLN A 9 11.83 3.12 -17.18
C GLN A 9 10.79 2.64 -18.20
N PHE A 10 9.52 2.49 -17.79
CA PHE A 10 8.43 2.00 -18.65
C PHE A 10 7.49 3.12 -19.11
N GLY A 11 8.07 4.22 -19.58
CA GLY A 11 7.38 5.27 -20.34
C GLY A 11 6.47 6.18 -19.52
N GLY A 12 6.68 6.29 -18.22
CA GLY A 12 6.03 7.28 -17.37
C GLY A 12 6.91 8.51 -17.15
N ASP A 13 6.27 9.67 -17.00
CA ASP A 13 6.97 10.91 -16.66
C ASP A 13 6.42 11.44 -15.34
N LEU A 14 7.15 11.16 -14.26
CA LEU A 14 6.83 11.60 -12.91
C LEU A 14 8.01 12.39 -12.36
N LYS A 15 7.75 13.62 -11.90
CA LYS A 15 8.71 14.44 -11.17
C LYS A 15 9.19 13.70 -9.92
N GLU A 16 10.40 14.04 -9.47
CA GLU A 16 10.90 13.52 -8.21
C GLU A 16 10.03 14.00 -7.06
N THR A 17 9.69 13.08 -6.16
CA THR A 17 8.86 13.35 -4.99
C THR A 17 9.29 12.41 -3.87
N TYR A 18 9.18 12.90 -2.65
CA TYR A 18 9.56 12.19 -1.44
C TYR A 18 8.31 11.97 -0.58
N GLY A 19 8.13 10.74 -0.12
CA GLY A 19 7.12 10.41 0.88
C GLY A 19 7.62 10.72 2.29
N VAL A 20 6.74 10.51 3.28
CA VAL A 20 7.14 10.55 4.69
C VAL A 20 7.99 9.30 5.00
N PRO A 21 9.19 9.44 5.59
CA PRO A 21 10.01 8.29 5.96
C PRO A 21 9.28 7.38 6.95
N VAL A 22 9.49 6.06 6.85
CA VAL A 22 8.82 5.08 7.71
C VAL A 22 9.19 5.28 9.17
N GLU A 23 10.43 5.70 9.43
CA GLU A 23 10.98 5.97 10.74
C GLU A 23 10.22 7.12 11.43
N GLU A 24 9.86 8.17 10.70
CA GLU A 24 9.05 9.28 11.20
C GLU A 24 7.65 8.82 11.61
N ILE A 25 7.05 7.96 10.78
CA ILE A 25 5.72 7.40 11.06
C ILE A 25 5.79 6.52 12.31
N GLN A 26 6.84 5.70 12.46
CA GLN A 26 7.06 4.88 13.65
C GLN A 26 7.22 5.74 14.91
N ARG A 27 7.95 6.85 14.84
CA ARG A 27 8.01 7.81 15.96
C ARG A 27 6.62 8.37 16.28
N GLY A 28 5.84 8.77 15.27
CA GLY A 28 4.46 9.20 15.46
C GLY A 28 3.58 8.14 16.14
N ILE A 29 3.75 6.86 15.79
CA ILE A 29 3.03 5.74 16.42
C ILE A 29 3.42 5.58 17.89
N GLN A 30 4.71 5.75 18.23
CA GLN A 30 5.17 5.75 19.62
C GLN A 30 4.57 6.94 20.41
N SER A 31 4.30 8.06 19.74
CA SER A 31 3.70 9.26 20.32
C SER A 31 2.17 9.31 20.30
N GLY A 32 1.46 8.29 19.81
CA GLY A 32 0.00 8.21 19.90
C GLY A 32 -0.77 8.08 18.58
N VAL A 33 -0.10 8.13 17.42
CA VAL A 33 -0.77 7.90 16.13
C VAL A 33 -1.27 6.46 16.04
N ARG A 34 -2.57 6.26 15.75
CA ARG A 34 -3.21 4.93 15.61
C ARG A 34 -3.82 4.65 14.24
N LYS A 35 -3.81 5.63 13.32
CA LYS A 35 -4.28 5.49 11.95
C LYS A 35 -3.35 6.23 10.99
N VAL A 36 -2.77 5.51 10.03
CA VAL A 36 -1.87 6.05 9.00
C VAL A 36 -2.53 5.86 7.64
N ASN A 37 -2.75 6.96 6.91
CA ASN A 37 -3.37 6.91 5.59
C ASN A 37 -2.28 6.76 4.52
N ILE A 38 -2.44 5.76 3.64
CA ILE A 38 -1.49 5.48 2.55
C ILE A 38 -2.29 5.24 1.28
N ASP A 39 -2.05 6.06 0.26
CA ASP A 39 -2.73 5.99 -1.04
C ASP A 39 -1.73 6.10 -2.18
N THR A 40 -0.92 7.17 -2.18
CA THR A 40 0.07 7.44 -3.24
C THR A 40 1.03 6.27 -3.47
N ASP A 41 1.55 5.63 -2.42
CA ASP A 41 2.45 4.47 -2.56
C ASP A 41 1.77 3.30 -3.27
N ILE A 42 0.49 3.05 -2.98
CA ILE A 42 -0.29 1.96 -3.59
C ILE A 42 -0.51 2.27 -5.08
N ARG A 43 -0.88 3.52 -5.40
CA ARG A 43 -1.06 3.96 -6.80
C ARG A 43 0.23 3.81 -7.59
N LEU A 44 1.36 4.28 -7.04
CA LEU A 44 2.67 4.16 -7.69
C LEU A 44 3.06 2.70 -7.91
N ALA A 45 2.87 1.83 -6.91
CA ALA A 45 3.18 0.41 -7.04
C ALA A 45 2.33 -0.29 -8.11
N MET A 46 1.02 -0.03 -8.11
CA MET A 46 0.10 -0.59 -9.10
C MET A 46 0.43 -0.10 -10.51
N THR A 47 0.60 1.21 -10.70
CA THR A 47 0.91 1.80 -12.00
C THR A 47 2.26 1.31 -12.53
N GLY A 48 3.30 1.27 -11.69
CA GLY A 48 4.61 0.77 -12.08
C GLY A 48 4.57 -0.69 -12.52
N ALA A 49 3.91 -1.56 -11.75
CA ALA A 49 3.77 -2.98 -12.08
C ALA A 49 2.99 -3.21 -13.38
N MET A 50 1.92 -2.46 -13.62
CA MET A 50 1.16 -2.55 -14.88
C MET A 50 2.00 -2.11 -16.07
N ARG A 51 2.70 -0.96 -15.97
CA ARG A 51 3.57 -0.46 -17.04
C ARG A 51 4.68 -1.45 -17.41
N GLN A 52 5.33 -2.02 -16.40
CA GLN A 52 6.33 -3.07 -16.59
C GLN A 52 5.72 -4.30 -17.27
N SER A 53 4.55 -4.77 -16.80
CA SER A 53 3.87 -5.93 -17.38
C SER A 53 3.55 -5.75 -18.86
N PHE A 54 3.04 -4.57 -19.24
CA PHE A 54 2.73 -4.26 -20.64
C PHE A 54 3.97 -4.16 -21.51
N ALA A 55 5.04 -3.55 -21.00
CA ALA A 55 6.30 -3.41 -21.74
C ALA A 55 7.01 -4.75 -21.96
N GLN A 56 6.94 -5.67 -20.99
CA GLN A 56 7.62 -6.97 -21.06
C GLN A 56 6.84 -8.04 -21.83
N ASN A 57 5.51 -7.89 -21.94
CA ASN A 57 4.64 -8.86 -22.62
C ASN A 57 3.72 -8.15 -23.62
N PRO A 58 4.26 -7.61 -24.74
CA PRO A 58 3.50 -6.75 -25.64
C PRO A 58 2.35 -7.46 -26.37
N SER A 59 2.39 -8.79 -26.49
CA SER A 59 1.31 -9.59 -27.07
C SER A 59 0.18 -9.89 -26.08
N GLU A 60 0.39 -9.66 -24.78
CA GLU A 60 -0.60 -9.94 -23.76
C GLU A 60 -1.62 -8.81 -23.68
N PHE A 61 -2.88 -9.14 -23.96
CA PHE A 61 -3.99 -8.20 -24.01
C PHE A 61 -5.02 -8.45 -22.91
N ASP A 62 -4.92 -9.57 -22.18
CA ASP A 62 -5.83 -9.87 -21.08
C ASP A 62 -5.53 -8.90 -19.91
N PRO A 63 -6.45 -7.96 -19.60
CA PRO A 63 -6.22 -6.96 -18.57
C PRO A 63 -5.99 -7.60 -17.19
N ARG A 64 -6.46 -8.83 -16.97
CA ARG A 64 -6.27 -9.54 -15.71
C ARG A 64 -4.80 -9.76 -15.41
N LYS A 65 -3.93 -9.94 -16.41
CA LYS A 65 -2.50 -10.19 -16.20
C LYS A 65 -1.80 -8.97 -15.59
N ALA A 66 -2.01 -7.80 -16.18
CA ALA A 66 -1.49 -6.55 -15.64
C ALA A 66 -2.09 -6.22 -14.27
N LEU A 67 -3.39 -6.47 -14.07
CA LEU A 67 -4.06 -6.25 -12.78
C LEU A 67 -3.59 -7.22 -11.68
N ILE A 68 -3.23 -8.46 -12.02
CA ILE A 68 -2.62 -9.41 -11.07
C ILE A 68 -1.24 -8.88 -10.63
N ALA A 69 -0.43 -8.39 -11.56
CA ALA A 69 0.86 -7.76 -11.24
C ALA A 69 0.66 -6.53 -10.33
N ALA A 70 -0.30 -5.67 -10.65
CA ALA A 70 -0.68 -4.51 -9.85
C ALA A 70 -1.09 -4.90 -8.42
N ARG A 71 -1.99 -5.88 -8.29
CA ARG A 71 -2.49 -6.36 -7.00
C ARG A 71 -1.36 -6.96 -6.16
N LYS A 72 -0.44 -7.71 -6.77
CA LYS A 72 0.73 -8.27 -6.08
C LYS A 72 1.65 -7.16 -5.55
N ALA A 73 1.92 -6.14 -6.36
CA ALA A 73 2.72 -4.99 -5.96
C ALA A 73 2.07 -4.20 -4.80
N ALA A 74 0.77 -3.91 -4.90
CA ALA A 74 -0.01 -3.26 -3.84
C ALA A 74 0.00 -4.08 -2.53
N ALA A 75 -0.22 -5.40 -2.62
CA ALA A 75 -0.19 -6.28 -1.46
C ALA A 75 1.18 -6.29 -0.78
N GLY A 76 2.28 -6.21 -1.56
CA GLY A 76 3.63 -6.07 -1.03
C GLY A 76 3.80 -4.79 -0.21
N ILE A 77 3.32 -3.65 -0.70
CA ILE A 77 3.32 -2.38 0.04
C ILE A 77 2.53 -2.52 1.35
N CYS A 78 1.30 -3.04 1.29
CA CYS A 78 0.47 -3.22 2.48
C CYS A 78 1.16 -4.11 3.52
N LYS A 79 1.77 -5.22 3.09
CA LYS A 79 2.51 -6.13 3.98
C LYS A 79 3.65 -5.41 4.70
N LEU A 80 4.52 -4.72 3.96
CA LEU A 80 5.64 -3.96 4.51
C LEU A 80 5.17 -2.92 5.54
N ARG A 81 4.06 -2.23 5.26
CA ARG A 81 3.49 -1.22 6.17
C ARG A 81 2.90 -1.85 7.42
N PHE A 82 2.15 -2.95 7.31
CA PHE A 82 1.62 -3.66 8.47
C PHE A 82 2.73 -4.22 9.38
N GLU A 83 3.82 -4.72 8.81
CA GLU A 83 5.00 -5.16 9.56
C GLU A 83 5.68 -3.98 10.27
N ALA A 84 6.00 -2.91 9.52
CA ALA A 84 6.67 -1.74 10.07
C ALA A 84 5.86 -1.00 11.15
N PHE A 85 4.53 -1.03 11.08
CA PHE A 85 3.63 -0.36 12.02
C PHE A 85 3.22 -1.25 13.21
N GLY A 86 3.75 -2.48 13.31
CA GLY A 86 3.47 -3.39 14.43
C GLY A 86 2.08 -4.03 14.40
N CYS A 87 1.40 -4.02 13.25
CA CYS A 87 0.06 -4.60 13.09
C CYS A 87 0.10 -6.12 12.82
N ALA A 88 1.22 -6.65 12.33
CA ALA A 88 1.37 -8.06 12.03
C ALA A 88 1.08 -8.94 13.26
N GLY A 89 0.21 -9.95 13.11
CA GLY A 89 -0.19 -10.84 14.20
C GLY A 89 -1.21 -10.28 15.19
N MET A 90 -1.67 -9.03 15.03
CA MET A 90 -2.67 -8.44 15.94
C MET A 90 -4.13 -8.79 15.56
N GLY A 91 -4.39 -9.14 14.29
CA GLY A 91 -5.74 -9.39 13.79
C GLY A 91 -6.51 -10.46 14.58
N SER A 92 -5.87 -11.57 14.93
CA SER A 92 -6.50 -12.67 15.70
C SER A 92 -6.72 -12.35 17.18
N LYS A 93 -6.10 -11.28 17.71
CA LYS A 93 -6.26 -10.85 19.10
C LYS A 93 -7.49 -9.98 19.32
N ILE A 94 -8.08 -9.46 18.24
CA ILE A 94 -9.24 -8.58 18.29
C ILE A 94 -10.51 -9.42 18.37
N LYS A 95 -11.34 -9.16 19.38
CA LYS A 95 -12.73 -9.65 19.44
C LYS A 95 -13.64 -8.55 18.89
N PRO A 96 -14.24 -8.71 17.70
CA PRO A 96 -15.13 -7.69 17.13
C PRO A 96 -16.33 -7.46 18.05
N ILE A 97 -16.73 -6.19 18.19
CA ILE A 97 -17.91 -5.79 18.95
C ILE A 97 -18.96 -5.33 17.94
N HIS A 98 -20.19 -5.83 18.05
CA HIS A 98 -21.29 -5.41 17.19
C HIS A 98 -21.61 -3.93 17.38
N LEU A 99 -22.07 -3.26 16.32
CA LEU A 99 -22.30 -1.81 16.35
C LEU A 99 -23.34 -1.40 17.39
N ASP A 100 -24.40 -2.18 17.60
CA ASP A 100 -25.42 -1.89 18.64
C ASP A 100 -24.83 -1.93 20.05
N VAL A 101 -23.92 -2.87 20.32
CA VAL A 101 -23.21 -2.97 21.61
C VAL A 101 -22.26 -1.79 21.78
N MET A 102 -21.60 -1.33 20.73
CA MET A 102 -20.77 -0.13 20.77
C MET A 102 -21.60 1.14 20.99
N ALA A 103 -22.77 1.27 20.34
CA ALA A 103 -23.67 2.40 20.52
C ALA A 103 -24.07 2.56 21.99
N GLY A 104 -24.40 1.46 22.67
CA GLY A 104 -24.70 1.46 24.11
C GLY A 104 -23.55 1.88 25.02
N ARG A 105 -22.28 1.90 24.56
CA ARG A 105 -21.14 2.42 25.34
C ARG A 105 -20.98 3.93 25.28
N TYR A 106 -21.66 4.59 24.33
CA TYR A 106 -21.65 6.04 24.19
C TYR A 106 -22.83 6.73 24.89
N ALA A 107 -23.88 5.98 25.25
CA ALA A 107 -25.05 6.45 25.98
C ALA A 107 -24.77 6.52 27.49
#